data_AF-A0A2V8BI09-F1
#
_entry.id   AF-A0A2V8BI09-F1
#
_cell.length_a   1.000
_cell.length_b   1.000
_cell.length_c   1.000
_cell.angle_alpha   90.00
_cell.angle_beta   90.00
_cell.angle_gamma   90.00
#
_symmetry.space_group_name_H-M   'P 1'
#
loop_
_entity.id
_entity.type
_entity.pdbx_description
1 polymer ?
#
loop_
_entity_poly.entity_id
_entity_poly.type
_entity_poly.pdbx_seq_one_letter_code
_entity_poly.pdbx_strand_id
1 'polypeptide(L)'
;MFFKGDTGISSAGYGSQQLNPFDVDAEWARSSEFQRHTVNANGVWNIRWGLLLAGSFHYGSGNYATITSPADPLGQVNGARRVLADLTVLPRNTFLSDPWHSLDLRVSKDIRIGAVKLTGMAEVFNLYNFARFNRNTIYANALFGQATSSAGIPRTGQLAFRISF
;
A
#
# COMPACT_ATOMS: atom_id res chain seq x y z
N MET A 1 -15.92 -9.81 6.23
CA MET A 1 -15.15 -9.99 4.98
C MET A 1 -15.77 -9.03 3.97
N PHE A 2 -15.07 -7.97 3.59
CA PHE A 2 -15.60 -7.03 2.59
C PHE A 2 -15.41 -7.65 1.22
N PHE A 3 -16.46 -8.30 0.74
CA PHE A 3 -16.59 -8.65 -0.65
C PHE A 3 -17.17 -7.44 -1.36
N LYS A 4 -16.60 -7.08 -2.51
CA LYS A 4 -17.13 -6.01 -3.33
C LYS A 4 -17.76 -6.65 -4.56
N GLY A 5 -19.08 -6.63 -4.63
CA GLY A 5 -19.80 -6.77 -5.89
C GLY A 5 -19.58 -5.48 -6.67
N ASP A 6 -18.39 -5.31 -7.23
CA ASP A 6 -18.03 -4.09 -7.93
C ASP A 6 -18.76 -4.10 -9.27
N THR A 7 -19.89 -3.40 -9.36
CA THR A 7 -20.61 -3.18 -10.61
C THR A 7 -19.80 -2.31 -11.58
N GLY A 8 -18.64 -1.79 -11.17
CA GLY A 8 -17.68 -1.18 -12.07
C GLY A 8 -18.09 0.19 -12.59
N ILE A 9 -19.04 0.88 -11.94
CA ILE A 9 -19.44 2.23 -12.33
C ILE A 9 -18.41 3.24 -11.79
N SER A 10 -17.29 3.36 -12.50
CA SER A 10 -16.40 4.54 -12.45
C SER A 10 -16.19 5.05 -13.88
N SER A 11 -15.58 6.23 -14.03
CA SER A 11 -15.76 7.25 -15.10
C SER A 11 -15.56 6.86 -16.58
N ALA A 12 -15.51 5.57 -16.93
CA ALA A 12 -15.51 5.05 -18.29
C ALA A 12 -16.34 3.75 -18.47
N GLY A 13 -17.44 3.59 -17.73
CA GLY A 13 -18.59 2.74 -18.14
C GLY A 13 -18.44 1.21 -18.14
N TYR A 14 -17.24 0.67 -17.94
CA TYR A 14 -17.01 -0.76 -17.68
C TYR A 14 -15.87 -0.87 -16.67
N GLY A 15 -16.05 -1.66 -15.61
CA GLY A 15 -14.95 -1.95 -14.70
C GLY A 15 -13.86 -2.66 -15.50
N SER A 16 -12.70 -2.05 -15.66
CA SER A 16 -11.58 -2.53 -16.51
C SER A 16 -10.91 -3.83 -16.03
N GLN A 17 -11.61 -4.60 -15.20
CA GLN A 17 -11.20 -5.91 -14.69
C GLN A 17 -12.34 -6.95 -14.69
N GLN A 18 -13.55 -6.55 -15.09
CA GLN A 18 -14.68 -7.47 -15.20
C GLN A 18 -14.49 -8.36 -16.44
N LEU A 19 -14.64 -9.67 -16.27
CA LEU A 19 -14.59 -10.61 -17.37
C LEU A 19 -15.87 -10.55 -18.21
N ASN A 20 -17.02 -10.53 -17.55
CA ASN A 20 -18.34 -10.44 -18.18
C ASN A 20 -19.21 -9.41 -17.43
N PRO A 21 -19.56 -8.27 -18.05
CA PRO A 21 -20.40 -7.26 -17.38
C PRO A 21 -21.86 -7.70 -17.18
N PHE A 22 -22.28 -8.79 -17.84
CA PHE A 22 -23.64 -9.36 -17.71
C PHE A 22 -23.72 -10.52 -16.71
N ASP A 23 -22.59 -10.99 -16.18
CA ASP A 23 -22.50 -12.02 -15.15
C ASP A 23 -21.67 -11.50 -13.97
N VAL A 24 -22.35 -10.83 -13.06
CA VAL A 24 -21.75 -10.20 -11.88
C VAL A 24 -21.35 -11.22 -10.80
N ASP A 25 -21.94 -12.42 -10.82
CA ASP A 25 -21.65 -13.47 -9.85
C ASP A 25 -20.27 -14.08 -10.12
N ALA A 26 -19.89 -14.18 -11.40
CA ALA A 26 -18.54 -14.58 -11.82
C ALA A 26 -17.43 -13.59 -11.38
N GLU A 27 -17.80 -12.37 -10.97
CA GLU A 27 -16.88 -11.31 -10.57
C GLU A 27 -16.71 -11.15 -9.06
N TRP A 28 -17.34 -12.03 -8.27
CA TRP A 28 -17.24 -12.00 -6.82
C TRP A 28 -15.82 -12.30 -6.32
N ALA A 29 -15.24 -11.36 -5.56
CA ALA A 29 -13.91 -11.51 -4.99
C ALA A 29 -13.66 -10.66 -3.75
N ARG A 30 -12.52 -10.91 -3.10
CA ARG A 30 -11.99 -10.02 -2.05
C ARG A 30 -11.68 -8.66 -2.67
N SER A 31 -11.95 -7.56 -1.95
CA SER A 31 -11.49 -6.24 -2.40
C SER A 31 -9.95 -6.17 -2.42
N SER A 32 -9.40 -5.43 -3.39
CA SER A 32 -7.95 -5.17 -3.49
C SER A 32 -7.42 -4.32 -2.33
N GLU A 33 -8.30 -3.58 -1.67
CA GLU A 33 -8.03 -2.72 -0.53
C GLU A 33 -8.21 -3.48 0.81
N PHE A 34 -8.72 -4.72 0.76
CA PHE A 34 -8.95 -5.49 1.96
C PHE A 34 -7.64 -5.94 2.61
N GLN A 35 -7.35 -5.37 3.78
CA GLN A 35 -6.36 -5.85 4.72
C GLN A 35 -7.08 -6.47 5.92
N ARG A 36 -6.71 -7.70 6.30
CA ARG A 36 -7.40 -8.44 7.37
C ARG A 36 -7.09 -7.89 8.76
N HIS A 37 -5.84 -7.51 9.00
CA HIS A 37 -5.40 -6.91 10.25
C HIS A 37 -4.63 -5.64 9.95
N THR A 38 -5.04 -4.54 10.57
CA THR A 38 -4.34 -3.27 10.51
C THR A 38 -4.14 -2.76 11.93
N VAL A 39 -2.96 -2.20 12.19
CA VAL A 39 -2.64 -1.56 13.46
C VAL A 39 -2.04 -0.20 13.14
N ASN A 40 -2.63 0.85 13.70
CA ASN A 40 -2.11 2.20 13.61
C ASN A 40 -1.97 2.72 15.03
N ALA A 41 -0.75 3.11 15.40
CA ALA A 41 -0.45 3.64 16.72
C ALA A 41 0.31 4.96 16.56
N ASN A 42 -0.10 5.97 17.30
CA ASN A 42 0.52 7.29 17.26
C ASN A 42 0.81 7.73 18.70
N GLY A 43 1.95 8.35 18.91
CA GLY A 43 2.38 8.81 20.23
C GLY A 43 3.14 10.13 20.14
N VAL A 44 2.90 10.99 21.12
CA VAL A 44 3.68 12.21 21.33
C VAL A 44 4.09 12.26 22.79
N TRP A 45 5.37 12.51 23.04
CA TRP A 45 5.93 12.61 24.36
C TRP A 45 6.73 13.91 24.50
N ASN A 46 6.26 14.77 25.42
CA ASN A 46 7.04 15.91 25.88
C ASN A 46 8.11 15.42 26.86
N ILE A 47 9.35 15.44 26.40
CA ILE A 47 10.52 15.09 27.18
C ILE A 47 11.00 16.35 27.92
N ARG A 48 11.77 16.16 28.99
CA ARG A 48 12.44 17.26 29.69
C ARG A 48 13.30 18.09 28.72
N TRP A 49 13.57 19.33 29.12
CA TRP A 49 14.38 20.30 28.36
C TRP A 49 13.74 20.81 27.07
N GLY A 50 12.41 20.80 26.93
CA GLY A 50 11.75 21.34 25.73
C GLY A 50 11.99 20.50 24.47
N LEU A 51 12.27 19.20 24.66
CA LEU A 51 12.29 18.21 23.61
C LEU A 51 10.89 17.59 23.47
N LEU A 52 10.46 17.38 22.24
CA LEU A 52 9.24 16.66 21.91
C LEU A 52 9.60 15.54 20.95
N LEU A 53 9.25 14.32 21.33
CA LEU A 53 9.33 13.14 20.50
C LEU A 53 7.92 12.81 20.01
N ALA A 54 7.76 12.62 18.71
CA ALA A 54 6.53 12.12 18.10
C ALA A 54 6.85 10.90 17.25
N GLY A 55 5.93 9.95 17.21
CA GLY A 55 6.08 8.75 16.41
C GLY A 55 4.75 8.22 15.91
N SER A 56 4.78 7.64 14.72
CA SER A 56 3.65 6.96 14.09
C SER A 56 4.09 5.58 13.63
N PHE A 57 3.35 4.55 14.04
CA PHE A 57 3.55 3.17 13.63
C PHE A 57 2.33 2.70 12.85
N HIS A 58 2.61 2.05 11.73
CA HIS A 58 1.62 1.48 10.84
C HIS A 58 1.98 0.02 10.56
N TYR A 59 1.00 -0.87 10.62
CA TYR A 59 1.10 -2.26 10.18
C TYR A 59 -0.15 -2.64 9.39
N GLY A 60 0.04 -3.39 8.30
CA GLY A 60 -1.04 -4.01 7.54
C GLY A 60 -0.68 -5.43 7.14
N SER A 61 -1.63 -6.36 7.27
CA SER A 61 -1.45 -7.80 6.99
C SER A 61 -1.29 -8.18 5.51
N GLY A 62 -1.10 -7.20 4.63
CA GLY A 62 -1.06 -7.41 3.19
C GLY A 62 -2.45 -7.35 2.54
N ASN A 63 -2.45 -6.93 1.27
CA ASN A 63 -3.63 -6.80 0.42
C ASN A 63 -3.77 -8.00 -0.52
N TYR A 64 -4.93 -8.13 -1.13
CA TYR A 64 -5.15 -9.11 -2.17
C TYR A 64 -4.93 -8.53 -3.56
N ALA A 65 -4.23 -9.26 -4.42
CA ALA A 65 -3.98 -8.91 -5.80
C ALA A 65 -4.50 -10.00 -6.74
N THR A 66 -4.83 -9.58 -7.96
CA THR A 66 -5.30 -10.50 -9.01
C THR A 66 -4.10 -11.15 -9.70
N ILE A 67 -4.17 -12.47 -9.87
CA ILE A 67 -3.26 -13.24 -10.71
C ILE A 67 -3.70 -13.04 -12.16
N THR A 68 -2.74 -12.78 -13.05
CA THR A 68 -3.01 -12.57 -14.47
C THR A 68 -2.48 -13.71 -15.32
N SER A 69 -3.17 -13.99 -16.42
CA SER A 69 -2.78 -14.91 -17.47
C SER A 69 -1.79 -14.22 -18.42
N PRO A 70 -0.69 -14.90 -18.80
CA PRO A 70 0.15 -14.43 -19.89
C PRO A 70 -0.54 -14.56 -21.25
N ALA A 71 -1.55 -15.42 -21.39
CA ALA A 71 -2.36 -15.53 -22.60
C ALA A 71 -3.44 -14.43 -22.68
N ASP A 72 -3.96 -14.21 -23.88
CA ASP A 72 -5.14 -13.36 -24.11
C ASP A 72 -6.00 -13.95 -25.24
N PRO A 73 -6.67 -15.08 -24.99
CA PRO A 73 -7.47 -15.76 -26.00
C PRO A 73 -8.73 -14.96 -26.38
N LEU A 74 -9.16 -14.02 -25.55
CA LEU A 74 -10.36 -13.21 -25.77
C LEU A 74 -10.05 -11.82 -26.33
N GLY A 75 -8.77 -11.48 -26.54
CA GLY A 75 -8.35 -10.16 -27.02
C GLY A 75 -8.84 -9.02 -26.13
N GLN A 76 -8.83 -9.21 -24.80
CA GLN A 76 -9.42 -8.24 -23.86
C GLN A 76 -8.64 -6.92 -23.89
N VAL A 77 -9.24 -5.92 -24.52
CA VAL A 77 -8.79 -4.52 -24.45
C VAL A 77 -9.28 -3.94 -23.12
N ASN A 78 -8.35 -3.62 -22.22
CA ASN A 78 -8.61 -3.06 -20.88
C ASN A 78 -9.32 -3.99 -19.90
N GLY A 79 -8.81 -5.22 -19.76
CA GLY A 79 -9.15 -6.18 -18.71
C GLY A 79 -7.91 -6.65 -17.96
N ALA A 80 -8.02 -7.03 -16.68
CA ALA A 80 -7.01 -7.89 -16.07
C ALA A 80 -7.08 -9.25 -16.80
N ARG A 81 -6.11 -9.54 -17.68
CA ARG A 81 -6.01 -10.81 -18.43
C ARG A 81 -6.12 -11.97 -17.46
N ARG A 82 -7.29 -12.61 -17.36
CA ARG A 82 -7.58 -13.65 -16.35
C ARG A 82 -8.02 -14.96 -16.97
N VAL A 83 -8.09 -15.03 -18.30
CA VAL A 83 -8.47 -16.22 -19.06
C VAL A 83 -7.22 -16.94 -19.54
N LEU A 84 -7.11 -18.22 -19.22
CA LEU A 84 -6.04 -19.09 -19.67
C LEU A 84 -6.30 -19.55 -21.12
N ALA A 85 -5.28 -20.11 -21.77
CA ALA A 85 -5.39 -20.57 -23.16
C ALA A 85 -6.45 -21.69 -23.35
N ASP A 86 -6.78 -22.44 -22.30
CA ASP A 86 -7.83 -23.47 -22.28
C ASP A 86 -9.22 -22.90 -21.94
N LEU A 87 -9.37 -21.57 -21.94
CA LEU A 87 -10.59 -20.83 -21.61
C LEU A 87 -11.03 -20.93 -20.14
N THR A 88 -10.22 -21.51 -19.27
CA THR A 88 -10.48 -21.43 -17.82
C THR A 88 -10.21 -20.03 -17.28
N VAL A 89 -10.97 -19.64 -16.27
CA VAL A 89 -10.91 -18.30 -15.68
C VAL A 89 -10.21 -18.38 -14.33
N LEU A 90 -9.11 -17.65 -14.20
CA LEU A 90 -8.47 -17.43 -12.90
C LEU A 90 -9.40 -16.60 -12.01
N PRO A 91 -9.53 -16.87 -10.71
CA PRO A 91 -10.33 -16.05 -9.80
C PRO A 91 -9.64 -14.72 -9.42
N ARG A 92 -10.41 -13.66 -9.09
CA ARG A 92 -9.86 -12.33 -8.75
C ARG A 92 -9.33 -12.30 -7.32
N ASN A 93 -8.33 -11.46 -7.10
CA ASN A 93 -7.85 -11.09 -5.76
C ASN A 93 -7.59 -12.30 -4.84
N THR A 94 -6.93 -13.32 -5.40
CA THR A 94 -6.58 -14.56 -4.71
C THR A 94 -5.14 -14.60 -4.23
N PHE A 95 -4.26 -13.77 -4.79
CA PHE A 95 -2.88 -13.65 -4.33
C PHE A 95 -2.81 -12.75 -3.09
N LEU A 96 -2.35 -13.29 -1.96
CA LEU A 96 -2.09 -12.50 -0.75
C LEU A 96 -0.70 -11.88 -0.84
N SER A 97 -0.64 -10.55 -0.85
CA SER A 97 0.61 -9.80 -0.80
C SER A 97 1.21 -9.82 0.60
N ASP A 98 2.51 -9.53 0.69
CA ASP A 98 3.21 -9.53 1.97
C ASP A 98 2.64 -8.47 2.93
N PRO A 99 2.68 -8.75 4.26
CA PRO A 99 2.43 -7.72 5.24
C PRO A 99 3.51 -6.63 5.15
N TRP A 100 3.14 -5.43 5.58
CA TRP A 100 4.07 -4.30 5.63
C TRP A 100 3.91 -3.54 6.94
N HIS A 101 4.98 -2.87 7.34
CA HIS A 101 4.96 -1.97 8.47
C HIS A 101 5.92 -0.80 8.27
N SER A 102 5.63 0.31 8.93
CA SER A 102 6.51 1.48 9.01
C SER A 102 6.47 2.04 10.41
N LEU A 103 7.61 2.58 10.85
CA LEU A 103 7.73 3.43 12.03
C LEU A 103 8.36 4.73 11.57
N ASP A 104 7.65 5.84 11.74
CA ASP A 104 8.16 7.17 11.46
C ASP A 104 8.35 7.89 12.79
N LEU A 105 9.44 8.63 12.91
CA LEU A 105 9.79 9.36 14.12
C LEU A 105 10.13 10.81 13.81
N ARG A 106 9.79 11.67 14.76
CA ARG A 106 10.08 13.10 14.74
C ARG A 106 10.60 13.52 16.11
N VAL A 107 11.70 14.27 16.12
CA VAL A 107 12.20 14.96 17.31
C VAL A 107 12.21 16.45 17.03
N SER A 108 11.70 17.24 17.96
CA SER A 108 11.79 18.69 17.91
C SER A 108 12.31 19.29 19.21
N LYS A 109 13.08 20.37 19.11
CA LYS A 109 13.64 21.12 20.23
C LYS A 109 13.23 22.56 20.13
N ASP A 110 12.69 23.08 21.22
CA ASP A 110 12.44 24.50 21.39
C ASP A 110 13.57 25.17 22.17
N ILE A 111 14.06 26.29 21.65
CA ILE A 111 15.09 27.14 22.26
C ILE A 111 14.55 28.58 22.28
N ARG A 112 14.54 29.19 23.46
CA ARG A 112 14.17 30.61 23.65
C ARG A 112 15.43 31.47 23.69
N ILE A 113 15.47 32.53 22.90
CA ILE A 113 16.55 33.50 22.82
C ILE A 113 15.92 34.90 22.90
N GLY A 114 15.88 35.48 24.09
CA GLY A 114 15.17 36.75 24.32
C GLY A 114 13.68 36.64 24.01
N ALA A 115 13.17 37.54 23.16
CA ALA A 115 11.79 37.52 22.67
C ALA A 115 11.54 36.48 21.56
N VAL A 116 12.59 35.87 21.00
CA VAL A 116 12.49 34.95 19.86
C VAL A 116 12.48 33.50 20.34
N LYS A 117 11.66 32.67 19.69
CA LYS A 117 11.66 31.20 19.83
C LYS A 117 12.16 30.55 18.54
N LEU A 118 13.20 29.74 18.65
CA LEU A 118 13.70 28.87 17.58
C LEU A 118 13.27 27.43 17.87
N THR A 119 12.64 26.78 16.90
CA THR A 119 12.31 25.35 16.94
C THR A 119 13.11 24.63 15.87
N GLY A 120 13.96 23.69 16.28
CA GLY A 120 14.64 22.75 15.38
C GLY A 120 13.88 21.42 15.33
N MET A 121 13.80 20.79 14.16
CA MET A 121 13.05 19.56 13.91
C MET A 121 13.88 18.60 13.07
N ALA A 122 13.87 17.32 13.42
CA ALA A 122 14.47 16.23 12.66
C ALA A 122 13.48 15.07 12.58
N GLU A 123 13.31 14.53 11.38
CA GLU A 123 12.34 13.49 11.08
C GLU A 123 12.99 12.36 10.30
N VAL A 124 12.58 11.13 10.59
CA VAL A 124 13.00 9.91 9.90
C VAL A 124 11.75 9.10 9.58
N PHE A 125 11.55 8.80 8.30
CA PHE A 125 10.46 7.96 7.81
C PHE A 125 10.99 6.58 7.49
N ASN A 126 10.16 5.55 7.70
CA ASN A 126 10.55 4.15 7.58
C ASN A 126 11.82 3.84 8.39
N LEU A 127 11.77 4.10 9.70
CA LEU A 127 12.88 3.88 10.62
C LEU A 127 13.39 2.44 10.57
N TYR A 128 12.53 1.44 10.36
CA TYR A 128 12.97 0.05 10.22
C TYR A 128 13.66 -0.25 8.89
N ASN A 129 13.59 0.67 7.92
CA ASN A 129 14.04 0.47 6.55
C ASN A 129 13.42 -0.79 5.93
N PHE A 130 12.14 -1.02 6.21
CA PHE A 130 11.42 -2.18 5.70
C PHE A 130 11.24 -2.04 4.19
N ALA A 131 11.75 -3.02 3.45
CA ALA A 131 11.66 -3.05 2.00
C ALA A 131 10.37 -3.76 1.57
N ARG A 132 9.43 -2.98 1.02
CA ARG A 132 8.18 -3.52 0.47
C ARG A 132 8.34 -3.77 -1.02
N PHE A 133 8.39 -5.02 -1.44
CA PHE A 133 8.46 -5.37 -2.86
C PHE A 133 7.09 -5.72 -3.43
N ASN A 134 6.90 -5.43 -4.71
CA ASN A 134 5.82 -6.04 -5.47
C ASN A 134 6.15 -7.51 -5.78
N ARG A 135 5.14 -8.33 -6.06
CA ARG A 135 5.31 -9.75 -6.41
C ARG A 135 4.90 -9.99 -7.87
N ASN A 136 5.60 -10.89 -8.54
CA ASN A 136 5.17 -11.35 -9.86
C ASN A 136 3.93 -12.25 -9.70
N THR A 137 2.79 -11.81 -10.25
CA THR A 137 1.51 -12.54 -10.16
C THR A 137 1.07 -13.12 -11.51
N ILE A 138 2.00 -13.32 -12.46
CA ILE A 138 1.69 -13.95 -13.75
C ILE A 138 1.59 -15.46 -13.58
N TYR A 139 0.42 -16.01 -13.90
CA TYR A 139 0.13 -17.44 -13.83
C TYR A 139 1.13 -18.27 -14.62
N ALA A 140 1.56 -19.40 -14.04
CA ALA A 140 2.52 -20.35 -14.62
C ALA A 140 3.89 -19.74 -15.01
N ASN A 141 4.20 -18.52 -14.59
CA ASN A 141 5.53 -17.94 -14.75
C ASN A 141 6.51 -18.61 -13.76
N ALA A 142 7.72 -18.94 -14.20
CA ALA A 142 8.75 -19.54 -13.34
C ALA A 142 9.14 -18.66 -12.14
N LEU A 143 8.92 -17.35 -12.24
CA LEU A 143 9.18 -16.37 -11.18
C LEU A 143 7.91 -15.99 -10.39
N PHE A 144 6.82 -16.73 -10.52
CA PHE A 144 5.59 -16.45 -9.78
C PHE A 144 5.84 -16.37 -8.27
N GLY A 145 5.32 -15.33 -7.61
CA GLY A 145 5.51 -15.04 -6.20
C GLY A 145 6.88 -14.45 -5.83
N GLN A 146 7.84 -14.38 -6.76
CA GLN A 146 9.13 -13.72 -6.51
C GLN A 146 8.97 -12.21 -6.43
N ALA A 147 9.82 -11.58 -5.64
CA ALA A 147 9.88 -10.12 -5.52
C ALA A 147 10.32 -9.50 -6.85
N THR A 148 9.65 -8.45 -7.28
CA THR A 148 10.07 -7.64 -8.43
C THR A 148 11.02 -6.53 -7.97
N SER A 149 11.73 -5.90 -8.90
CA SER A 149 12.70 -4.84 -8.60
C SER A 149 12.09 -3.53 -8.07
N SER A 150 10.76 -3.42 -8.05
CA SER A 150 10.06 -2.24 -7.55
C SER A 150 9.81 -2.36 -6.05
N ALA A 151 10.54 -1.56 -5.28
CA ALA A 151 10.38 -1.43 -3.84
C ALA A 151 9.65 -0.13 -3.46
N GLY A 152 8.97 -0.13 -2.32
CA GLY A 152 8.44 1.08 -1.67
C GLY A 152 9.54 2.05 -1.23
N ILE A 153 9.13 3.21 -0.71
CA ILE A 153 10.05 4.28 -0.29
C ILE A 153 11.00 3.74 0.81
N PRO A 154 12.33 3.82 0.61
CA PRO A 154 13.30 3.39 1.62
C PRO A 154 13.30 4.35 2.82
N ARG A 155 14.13 4.09 3.83
CA ARG A 155 14.33 5.05 4.92
C ARG A 155 14.75 6.41 4.36
N THR A 156 14.02 7.46 4.72
CA THR A 156 14.33 8.84 4.37
C THR A 156 14.32 9.70 5.63
N GLY A 157 14.90 10.89 5.55
CA GLY A 157 14.88 11.85 6.65
C GLY A 157 14.80 13.28 6.16
N GLN A 158 14.29 14.16 7.02
CA GLN A 158 14.22 15.59 6.76
C GLN A 158 14.58 16.40 8.00
N LEU A 159 15.10 17.60 7.75
CA LEU A 159 15.41 18.59 8.77
C LEU A 159 14.60 19.85 8.49
N ALA A 160 14.08 20.46 9.54
CA ALA A 160 13.32 21.70 9.44
C ALA A 160 13.61 22.61 10.64
N PHE A 161 13.41 23.91 10.46
CA PHE A 161 13.48 24.89 11.54
C PHE A 161 12.34 25.89 11.41
N ARG A 162 11.92 26.45 12.55
CA ARG A 162 10.89 27.48 12.63
C ARG A 162 11.34 28.58 13.59
N ILE A 163 11.11 29.82 13.20
CA ILE A 163 11.34 31.01 14.02
C ILE A 163 9.97 31.61 14.38
N SER A 164 9.79 32.08 15.61
CA SER A 164 8.58 32.78 16.06
C SER A 164 8.99 33.92 16.99
N PHE A 165 8.30 35.07 16.87
CA PHE A 165 8.58 36.33 17.56
C PHE A 165 7.31 36.90 18.18
#